data_AF-A0A948JUP2-F1
#
_entry.id   AF-A0A948JUP2-F1
#
_cell.length_a   1.000
_cell.length_b   1.000
_cell.length_c   1.000
_cell.angle_alpha   90.00
_cell.angle_beta   90.00
_cell.angle_gamma   90.00
#
_symmetry.space_group_name_H-M   'P 1'
#
loop_
_entity.id
_entity.type
_entity.pdbx_description
1 polymer ?
#
loop_
_entity_poly.entity_id
_entity_poly.type
_entity_poly.pdbx_seq_one_letter_code
_entity_poly.pdbx_strand_id
1 'polypeptide(L)'
;MGKIDYRRLSKKSYVFLGREFRKTCTSATSVAQLTRFIDGLLLPSERVMFARRIQAARKLLKEDPQTKIMSELNIGQATVDPPSSRTWCASALVRDYGRVPHSSFRDSLRCYNL
;
A
#
# COMPACT_ATOMS: atom_id res chain seq x y z
N MET A 1 -18.80 -6.99 11.06
CA MET A 1 -18.18 -5.73 10.60
C MET A 1 -18.93 -5.24 9.37
N GLY A 2 -19.59 -4.08 9.44
CA GLY A 2 -20.22 -3.48 8.25
C GLY A 2 -19.15 -3.06 7.24
N LYS A 3 -19.42 -3.22 5.94
CA LYS A 3 -18.54 -2.67 4.89
C LYS A 3 -18.47 -1.16 5.08
N ILE A 4 -17.31 -0.63 5.48
CA ILE A 4 -17.07 0.82 5.47
C ILE A 4 -17.14 1.26 4.00
N ASP A 5 -18.19 1.98 3.64
CA ASP A 5 -18.33 2.57 2.31
C ASP A 5 -17.47 3.82 2.23
N TYR A 6 -16.16 3.62 2.04
CA TYR A 6 -15.20 4.69 1.90
C TYR A 6 -15.46 5.59 0.68
N ARG A 7 -16.34 5.17 -0.24
CA ARG A 7 -16.75 5.98 -1.40
C ARG A 7 -17.67 7.13 -1.00
N ARG A 8 -18.29 7.06 0.18
CA ARG A 8 -19.13 8.13 0.75
C ARG A 8 -18.35 9.14 1.58
N LEU A 9 -17.07 8.89 1.84
CA LEU A 9 -16.22 9.85 2.55
C LEU A 9 -15.95 11.06 1.66
N SER A 10 -16.15 12.26 2.20
CA SER A 10 -15.69 13.47 1.54
C SER A 10 -14.18 13.42 1.34
N LYS A 11 -13.67 14.02 0.26
CA LYS A 11 -12.23 14.15 0.02
C LYS A 11 -11.50 14.77 1.23
N LYS A 12 -12.12 15.75 1.88
CA LYS A 12 -11.58 16.42 3.07
C LYS A 12 -11.45 15.44 4.24
N SER A 13 -12.48 14.66 4.52
CA SER A 13 -12.47 13.65 5.59
C SER A 13 -11.44 12.56 5.31
N TYR A 14 -11.36 12.07 4.07
CA TYR A 14 -10.37 11.06 3.68
C TYR A 14 -8.92 11.55 3.91
N VAL A 15 -8.61 12.78 3.47
CA VAL A 15 -7.29 13.38 3.67
C VAL A 15 -6.99 13.61 5.16
N PHE A 16 -7.97 14.07 5.93
CA PHE A 16 -7.82 14.29 7.36
C PHE A 16 -7.48 12.98 8.10
N LEU A 17 -8.27 11.92 7.87
CA LEU A 17 -8.02 10.61 8.48
C LEU A 17 -6.64 10.04 8.10
N GLY A 18 -6.24 10.21 6.84
CA GLY A 18 -4.91 9.81 6.39
C GLY A 18 -3.77 10.57 7.07
N ARG A 19 -3.96 11.86 7.37
CA ARG A 19 -2.98 12.68 8.09
C ARG A 19 -2.86 12.26 9.55
N GLU A 20 -3.98 12.03 10.22
CA GLU A 20 -3.99 11.56 11.61
C GLU A 20 -3.27 10.21 11.73
N PHE A 21 -3.61 9.25 10.86
CA PHE A 21 -2.92 7.96 10.83
C PHE A 21 -1.41 8.11 10.62
N ARG A 22 -0.99 8.95 9.66
CA ARG A 22 0.43 9.20 9.40
C ARG A 22 1.12 9.79 10.63
N LYS A 23 0.51 10.82 11.25
CA LYS A 23 1.06 11.49 12.44
C LYS A 23 1.31 10.50 13.57
N THR A 24 0.33 9.64 13.85
CA THR A 24 0.46 8.58 14.87
C THR A 24 1.61 7.62 14.54
N CYS A 25 1.67 7.11 13.31
CA CYS A 25 2.76 6.22 12.89
C CYS A 25 4.15 6.89 13.01
N THR A 26 4.26 8.17 12.66
CA THR A 26 5.55 8.91 12.73
C THR A 26 5.94 9.33 14.14
N SER A 27 5.01 9.35 15.10
CA SER A 27 5.30 9.65 16.50
C SER A 27 5.92 8.49 17.27
N ALA A 28 5.90 7.27 16.71
CA ALA A 28 6.54 6.13 17.33
C ALA A 28 8.07 6.30 17.29
N THR A 29 8.72 6.18 18.45
CA THR A 29 10.17 6.37 18.60
C THR A 29 10.96 5.08 18.44
N SER A 30 10.27 3.93 18.39
CA SER A 30 10.89 2.62 18.21
C SER A 30 10.00 1.70 17.40
N VAL A 31 10.64 0.71 16.76
CA VAL A 31 9.93 -0.38 16.05
C VAL A 31 8.99 -1.11 17.01
N ALA A 32 9.42 -1.40 18.23
CA ALA A 32 8.60 -2.09 19.23
C ALA A 32 7.32 -1.32 19.59
N GLN A 33 7.41 0.01 19.73
CA GLN A 33 6.24 0.85 19.98
C GLN A 33 5.28 0.85 18.79
N LEU A 34 5.81 0.98 17.57
CA LEU A 34 4.99 0.93 16.35
C LEU A 34 4.31 -0.43 16.20
N THR A 35 5.02 -1.54 16.47
CA THR A 35 4.46 -2.90 16.42
C THR A 35 3.29 -3.04 17.39
N ARG A 36 3.45 -2.62 18.66
CA ARG A 36 2.35 -2.67 19.65
C ARG A 36 1.15 -1.84 19.22
N PHE A 37 1.37 -0.66 18.64
CA PHE A 37 0.31 0.17 18.11
C PHE A 37 -0.45 -0.52 16.97
N ILE A 38 0.27 -1.08 15.99
CA ILE A 38 -0.32 -1.80 14.86
C ILE A 38 -1.07 -3.06 15.32
N ASP A 39 -0.55 -3.78 16.30
CA ASP A 39 -1.18 -4.99 16.86
C ASP A 39 -2.48 -4.68 17.61
N GLY A 40 -2.57 -3.51 18.24
CA GLY A 40 -3.81 -3.03 18.87
C GLY A 40 -4.81 -2.44 17.88
N LEU A 41 -4.34 -1.88 16.76
CA LEU A 41 -5.18 -1.22 15.76
C LEU A 41 -5.79 -2.19 14.73
N LEU A 42 -5.02 -3.18 14.30
CA LEU A 42 -5.36 -4.06 13.19
C LEU A 42 -5.66 -5.48 13.64
N LEU A 43 -6.71 -6.07 13.06
CA LEU A 43 -6.98 -7.49 13.19
C LEU A 43 -5.81 -8.33 12.61
N PRO A 44 -5.58 -9.56 13.11
CA PRO A 44 -4.54 -10.43 12.55
C PRO A 44 -4.62 -10.61 11.03
N SER A 45 -5.83 -10.74 10.48
CA SER A 45 -6.06 -10.86 9.04
C SER A 45 -5.68 -9.60 8.26
N GLU A 46 -5.94 -8.41 8.82
CA GLU A 46 -5.57 -7.13 8.23
C GLU A 46 -4.06 -6.95 8.21
N ARG A 47 -3.37 -7.34 9.29
CA ARG A 47 -1.90 -7.35 9.36
C ARG A 47 -1.27 -8.23 8.29
N VAL A 48 -1.78 -9.45 8.12
CA VAL A 48 -1.33 -10.38 7.07
C VAL A 48 -1.55 -9.78 5.68
N MET A 49 -2.72 -9.23 5.41
CA MET A 49 -3.02 -8.59 4.12
C MET A 49 -2.15 -7.38 3.85
N PHE A 50 -1.87 -6.56 4.86
CA PHE A 50 -0.98 -5.40 4.76
C PHE A 50 0.46 -5.84 4.44
N ALA A 51 0.97 -6.85 5.14
CA ALA A 51 2.29 -7.43 4.88
C ALA A 51 2.41 -8.03 3.47
N ARG A 52 1.40 -8.79 3.04
CA ARG A 52 1.34 -9.35 1.68
C ARG A 52 1.35 -8.27 0.60
N ARG A 53 0.62 -7.17 0.82
CA ARG A 53 0.66 -6.01 -0.09
C ARG A 53 2.08 -5.43 -0.15
N ILE A 54 2.73 -5.16 0.97
CA ILE A 54 4.12 -4.65 0.98
C ILE A 54 5.06 -5.59 0.21
N GLN A 55 4.93 -6.91 0.38
CA GLN A 55 5.74 -7.89 -0.35
C GLN A 55 5.41 -7.91 -1.85
N ALA A 56 4.13 -7.84 -2.22
CA ALA A 56 3.70 -7.76 -3.61
C ALA A 56 4.30 -6.53 -4.30
N ALA A 57 4.26 -5.36 -3.65
CA ALA A 57 4.89 -4.15 -4.19
C ALA A 57 6.39 -4.30 -4.40
N ARG A 58 7.11 -4.91 -3.45
CA ARG A 58 8.55 -5.18 -3.60
C ARG A 58 8.84 -6.11 -4.77
N LYS A 59 8.02 -7.14 -4.99
CA LYS A 59 8.16 -8.09 -6.09
C LYS A 59 7.81 -7.47 -7.45
N LEU A 60 6.75 -6.66 -7.50
CA LEU A 60 6.37 -5.90 -8.69
C LEU A 60 7.50 -4.95 -9.13
N LEU A 61 8.16 -4.28 -8.19
CA LEU A 61 9.31 -3.43 -8.49
C LEU A 61 10.55 -4.19 -8.99
N LYS A 62 10.64 -5.49 -8.68
CA LYS A 62 11.67 -6.40 -9.19
C LYS A 62 11.28 -7.08 -10.50
N GLU A 63 10.15 -6.69 -11.09
CA GLU A 63 9.61 -7.26 -12.33
C GLU A 63 9.29 -8.77 -12.23
N ASP A 64 9.02 -9.27 -11.02
CA ASP A 64 8.51 -10.64 -10.84
C ASP A 64 7.16 -10.79 -11.58
N PRO A 65 6.91 -11.91 -12.28
CA PRO A 65 5.63 -12.16 -12.95
C PRO A 65 4.45 -12.15 -11.97
N GLN A 66 3.34 -11.48 -12.33
CA GLN A 66 2.17 -11.36 -11.46
C GLN A 66 1.62 -12.71 -10.99
N THR A 67 1.59 -13.72 -11.88
CA THR A 67 1.15 -15.08 -11.56
C THR A 67 2.00 -15.72 -10.46
N LYS A 68 3.32 -15.50 -10.49
CA LYS A 68 4.26 -15.95 -9.46
C LYS A 68 3.99 -15.23 -8.13
N ILE A 69 3.79 -13.92 -8.16
CA ILE A 69 3.47 -13.12 -6.96
C ILE A 69 2.17 -13.59 -6.32
N MET A 70 1.12 -13.83 -7.11
CA MET A 70 -0.18 -14.31 -6.63
C MET A 70 -0.08 -15.67 -5.95
N SER A 71 0.65 -16.59 -6.58
CA SER A 71 0.91 -17.95 -6.07
C SER A 71 1.68 -17.89 -4.74
N GLU A 72 2.84 -17.24 -4.73
CA GLU A 72 3.73 -17.20 -3.55
C GLU A 72 3.10 -16.48 -2.36
N LEU A 73 2.35 -15.40 -2.61
CA LEU A 73 1.76 -14.59 -1.54
C LEU A 73 0.32 -15.00 -1.19
N ASN A 74 -0.26 -15.95 -1.94
CA ASN A 74 -1.66 -16.36 -1.84
C ASN A 74 -2.61 -15.14 -1.82
N ILE A 75 -2.54 -14.34 -2.89
CA ILE A 75 -3.37 -13.14 -3.08
C ILE A 75 -4.06 -13.17 -4.45
N GLY A 76 -5.29 -12.66 -4.51
CA GLY A 76 -6.04 -12.57 -5.76
C GLY A 76 -5.56 -11.44 -6.68
N GLN A 77 -5.94 -11.53 -7.96
CA GLN A 77 -5.59 -10.57 -9.02
C GLN A 77 -5.89 -9.12 -8.61
N ALA A 78 -7.04 -8.86 -7.98
CA ALA A 78 -7.44 -7.53 -7.54
C ALA A 78 -6.50 -6.89 -6.50
N THR A 79 -5.62 -7.67 -5.87
CA THR A 79 -4.60 -7.16 -4.93
C THR A 79 -3.28 -6.82 -5.64
N VAL A 80 -2.96 -7.53 -6.72
CA VAL A 80 -1.74 -7.32 -7.53
C VAL A 80 -1.96 -6.22 -8.58
N ASP A 81 -3.16 -6.17 -9.16
CA ASP A 81 -3.55 -5.23 -10.21
C ASP A 81 -4.71 -4.27 -9.82
N PRO A 82 -4.75 -3.67 -8.61
CA PRO A 82 -5.66 -2.56 -8.39
C PRO A 82 -5.20 -1.34 -9.20
N PRO A 83 -6.10 -0.46 -9.67
CA PRO A 83 -5.74 0.81 -10.31
C PRO A 83 -4.77 1.67 -9.48
N SER A 84 -4.75 1.46 -8.15
CA SER A 84 -3.87 2.10 -7.20
C SER A 84 -2.54 1.37 -6.95
N SER A 85 -2.32 0.11 -7.37
CA SER A 85 -1.04 -0.63 -7.16
C SER A 85 0.13 0.11 -7.72
N ARG A 86 -0.04 0.70 -8.90
CA ARG A 86 0.98 1.54 -9.52
C ARG A 86 1.31 2.74 -8.62
N THR A 87 0.32 3.37 -8.01
CA THR A 87 0.48 4.55 -7.14
C THR A 87 1.17 4.26 -5.81
N TRP A 88 0.86 3.15 -5.12
CA TRP A 88 1.55 2.83 -3.85
C TRP A 88 2.89 2.09 -4.06
N CYS A 89 3.07 1.31 -5.13
CA CYS A 89 4.39 0.76 -5.47
C CYS A 89 5.41 1.87 -5.72
N ALA A 90 5.01 2.93 -6.43
CA ALA A 90 5.89 4.04 -6.76
C ALA A 90 6.06 5.09 -5.66
N SER A 91 5.25 5.09 -4.60
CA SER A 91 5.37 6.08 -3.50
C SER A 91 5.93 5.49 -2.21
N ALA A 92 5.77 4.19 -1.96
CA ALA A 92 6.17 3.56 -0.70
C ALA A 92 7.63 3.09 -0.65
N LEU A 93 8.28 2.88 -1.80
CA LEU A 93 9.57 2.16 -1.88
C LEU A 93 10.68 2.92 -2.64
N VAL A 94 10.46 4.19 -2.98
CA VAL A 94 11.44 5.03 -3.70
C VAL A 94 12.76 5.18 -2.93
N ARG A 95 12.72 5.17 -1.59
CA ARG A 95 13.92 5.26 -0.75
C ARG A 95 14.81 4.01 -0.81
N ASP A 96 14.23 2.83 -0.99
CA ASP A 96 14.98 1.56 -0.91
C ASP A 96 15.53 1.10 -2.26
N TYR A 97 14.97 1.58 -3.39
CA TYR A 97 15.30 1.06 -4.73
C TYR A 97 15.89 2.11 -5.71
N GLY A 98 16.19 3.33 -5.26
CA GLY A 98 17.04 4.30 -5.98
C GLY A 98 16.47 4.93 -7.27
N ARG A 99 15.53 4.29 -7.98
CA ARG A 99 14.72 4.83 -9.07
C ARG A 99 13.76 3.72 -9.51
N VAL A 100 12.47 4.03 -9.63
CA VAL A 100 11.51 3.12 -10.27
C VAL A 100 11.86 3.04 -11.77
N PRO A 101 12.03 1.85 -12.39
CA PRO A 101 12.41 1.74 -13.79
C PRO A 101 11.38 2.43 -14.70
N HIS A 102 11.91 3.27 -15.59
CA HIS A 102 11.19 4.37 -16.22
C HIS A 102 10.41 3.99 -17.50
N SER A 103 10.33 2.71 -17.87
CA SER A 103 9.84 2.28 -19.20
C SER A 103 8.35 1.97 -19.25
N SER A 104 7.71 1.48 -18.19
CA SER A 104 6.25 1.19 -18.17
C SER A 104 5.42 2.20 -17.37
N PHE A 105 6.07 3.20 -16.75
CA PHE A 105 5.44 4.08 -15.76
C PHE A 105 4.95 5.42 -16.32
N ARG A 106 5.53 5.90 -17.43
CA ARG A 106 5.20 7.21 -18.01
C ARG A 106 3.76 7.31 -18.52
N ASP A 107 3.20 6.20 -19.00
CA ASP A 107 1.85 6.22 -19.57
C ASP A 107 0.75 6.24 -18.51
N SER A 108 1.04 5.74 -17.29
CA SER A 108 0.04 5.64 -16.23
C SER A 108 -0.10 6.91 -15.38
N LEU A 109 0.92 7.78 -15.35
CA LEU A 109 0.88 9.06 -14.63
C LEU A 109 0.21 10.19 -15.44
N ARG A 110 0.02 10.02 -16.75
CA ARG A 110 -0.76 10.96 -17.57
C ARG A 110 -2.26 10.91 -17.27
N CYS A 111 -2.76 9.81 -16.73
CA CYS A 111 -4.20 9.65 -16.44
C CYS A 111 -4.66 10.30 -15.11
N TYR A 112 -3.75 10.89 -14.33
CA TYR A 112 -4.10 11.44 -13.00
C TYR A 112 -3.47 12.81 -12.67
N ASN A 113 -2.97 13.54 -13.68
CA ASN A 113 -2.77 14.98 -13.53
C ASN A 113 -4.08 15.70 -13.91
N LEU A 114 -4.83 16.09 -12.87
CA LEU A 114 -6.00 16.97 -12.86
C LEU A 114 -7.32 16.38 -13.37
#